data_AF-A0AAP3DJH0-F1
#
_entry.id   AF-A0AAP3DJH0-F1
#
_cell.length_a   1.000
_cell.length_b   1.000
_cell.length_c   1.000
_cell.angle_alpha   90.00
_cell.angle_beta   90.00
_cell.angle_gamma   90.00
#
_symmetry.space_group_name_H-M   'P 1'
#
loop_
_entity.id
_entity.type
_entity.pdbx_description
1 polymer ?
#
loop_
_entity_poly.entity_id
_entity_poly.type
_entity_poly.pdbx_seq_one_letter_code
_entity_poly.pdbx_strand_id
1 'polypeptide(L)'
;MNNGKGGKDRIVPFPQSFKELLTIHVDSMLRKQAVYLFESSWKKKYTDRGVRKILAKYSEEAGLVQNLSPHKMRHFLLTWLKKQGIDDALIQPYSGHESRKFPI
;
A
#
# COMPACT_ATOMS: atom_id res chain seq x y z
N MET A 1 11.00 -2.69 -2.95
CA MET A 1 10.95 -2.52 -1.47
C MET A 1 12.07 -3.35 -0.87
N ASN A 2 13.10 -2.69 -0.33
CA ASN A 2 14.23 -3.39 0.30
C ASN A 2 13.78 -3.95 1.65
N ASN A 3 14.20 -5.17 2.00
CA ASN A 3 13.83 -5.90 3.23
C ASN A 3 12.34 -6.25 3.39
N GLY A 4 11.70 -6.75 2.33
CA GLY A 4 10.49 -7.57 2.51
C GLY A 4 10.79 -8.81 3.38
N LYS A 5 9.79 -9.38 4.07
CA LYS A 5 9.96 -10.65 4.81
C LYS A 5 10.63 -11.68 3.88
N GLY A 6 11.83 -12.15 4.25
CA GLY A 6 12.67 -13.05 3.44
C GLY A 6 13.84 -12.39 2.69
N GLY A 7 14.07 -11.07 2.84
CA GLY A 7 15.23 -10.38 2.25
C GLY A 7 15.15 -10.17 0.74
N LYS A 8 13.98 -10.44 0.12
CA LYS A 8 13.79 -10.27 -1.32
C LYS A 8 13.14 -8.94 -1.66
N ASP A 9 13.71 -8.29 -2.67
CA ASP A 9 13.13 -7.11 -3.27
C ASP A 9 11.83 -7.46 -3.99
N ARG A 10 10.83 -6.60 -3.80
CA ARG A 10 9.53 -6.71 -4.46
C ARG A 10 9.27 -5.46 -5.28
N ILE A 11 8.84 -5.69 -6.51
CA ILE A 11 8.28 -4.69 -7.41
C ILE A 11 6.75 -4.83 -7.30
N VAL A 12 6.06 -3.71 -7.05
CA VAL A 12 4.60 -3.67 -6.98
C VAL A 12 4.14 -2.71 -8.07
N PRO A 13 3.39 -3.17 -9.07
CA PRO A 13 2.85 -2.28 -10.09
C PRO A 13 1.82 -1.34 -9.44
N PHE A 14 1.64 -0.16 -10.03
CA PHE A 14 0.59 0.77 -9.63
C PHE A 14 0.05 1.49 -10.87
N PRO A 15 -1.20 1.97 -10.84
CA PRO A 15 -1.81 2.65 -11.97
C PRO A 15 -1.02 3.90 -12.40
N GLN A 16 -1.01 4.20 -13.70
CA GLN A 16 -0.32 5.37 -14.24
C GLN A 16 -0.81 6.69 -13.59
N SER A 17 -2.10 6.78 -13.25
CA SER A 17 -2.67 7.93 -12.54
C SER A 17 -2.03 8.16 -11.16
N PHE A 18 -1.59 7.09 -10.49
CA PHE A 18 -0.88 7.21 -9.21
C PHE A 18 0.55 7.72 -9.39
N LYS A 19 1.17 7.52 -10.57
CA LYS A 19 2.53 7.98 -10.87
C LYS A 19 2.66 9.49 -10.75
N GLU A 20 1.69 10.23 -11.26
CA GLU A 20 1.70 11.70 -11.26
C GLU A 20 1.64 12.23 -9.82
N LEU A 21 0.68 11.72 -9.02
CA LEU A 21 0.56 12.06 -7.61
C LEU A 21 1.81 11.70 -6.80
N LEU A 22 2.37 10.51 -7.04
CA LEU A 22 3.59 10.07 -6.38
C LEU A 22 4.79 10.94 -6.74
N THR A 23 4.89 11.39 -8.00
CA THR A 23 5.98 12.27 -8.46
C THR A 23 5.92 13.62 -7.75
N ILE A 24 4.73 14.23 -7.66
CA ILE A 24 4.52 15.49 -6.93
C ILE A 24 4.91 15.33 -5.45
N HIS A 25 4.53 14.20 -4.84
CA HIS A 25 4.88 13.90 -3.46
C HIS A 25 6.38 13.73 -3.26
N VAL A 26 7.06 12.96 -4.12
CA VAL A 26 8.52 12.75 -4.08
C VAL A 26 9.27 14.08 -4.18
N ASP A 27 8.88 14.92 -5.14
CA ASP A 27 9.47 16.24 -5.35
C ASP A 27 9.29 17.15 -4.11
N SER A 28 8.12 17.11 -3.48
CA SER A 28 7.86 17.78 -2.20
C SER A 28 8.76 17.25 -1.05
N MET A 29 8.98 15.94 -0.97
CA MET A 29 9.84 15.33 0.03
C MET A 29 11.32 15.70 -0.18
N LEU A 30 11.79 15.72 -1.43
CA LEU A 30 13.15 16.11 -1.78
C LEU A 30 13.43 17.58 -1.40
N ARG A 31 12.51 18.50 -1.72
CA ARG A 31 12.62 19.91 -1.29
C ARG A 31 12.71 20.07 0.23
N LYS A 32 12.01 19.20 0.97
CA LYS A 32 12.02 19.18 2.44
C LYS A 32 13.26 18.49 3.03
N GLN A 33 14.14 17.96 2.18
CA GLN A 33 15.29 17.14 2.57
C GLN A 33 14.85 15.96 3.47
N ALA A 34 13.71 15.36 3.15
CA ALA A 34 13.18 14.21 3.87
C ALA A 34 14.08 12.99 3.67
N VAL A 35 14.25 12.20 4.73
CA VAL A 35 15.02 10.95 4.73
C VAL A 35 14.16 9.79 4.24
N TYR A 36 12.85 9.83 4.52
CA TYR A 36 11.91 8.78 4.11
C TYR A 36 10.95 9.28 3.02
N LEU A 37 10.52 8.37 2.13
CA LEU A 37 9.49 8.68 1.14
C LEU A 37 8.19 9.16 1.78
N PHE A 38 7.84 8.64 2.96
CA PHE A 38 6.70 9.10 3.74
C PHE A 38 7.14 9.43 5.16
N GLU A 39 7.09 10.71 5.51
CA GLU A 39 7.41 11.21 6.84
C GLU A 39 6.18 11.76 7.56
N SER A 40 6.13 11.49 8.86
CA SER A 40 5.25 12.19 9.80
C SER A 40 5.72 13.64 10.00
N SER A 41 4.87 14.45 10.65
CA SER A 41 5.21 15.83 11.05
C SER A 41 6.47 15.93 11.92
N TRP A 42 6.88 14.84 12.58
CA TRP A 42 8.11 14.76 13.37
C TRP A 42 9.34 14.31 12.57
N LYS A 43 9.30 14.32 11.22
CA LYS A 43 10.40 13.88 10.34
C LYS A 43 10.86 12.44 10.58
N LYS A 44 9.91 11.57 10.98
CA LYS A 44 10.12 10.14 11.19
C LYS A 44 9.22 9.34 10.27
N LYS A 45 9.66 8.13 9.90
CA LYS A 45 8.80 7.14 9.23
C LYS A 45 7.47 6.98 9.98
N TYR A 46 6.39 6.79 9.25
CA TYR A 46 5.11 6.44 9.89
C TYR A 46 5.22 5.12 10.65
N THR A 47 4.59 5.09 11.83
CA THR A 47 4.36 3.84 12.55
C THR A 47 3.15 3.13 11.97
N ASP A 48 3.06 1.81 12.11
CA ASP A 48 1.89 1.06 11.67
C ASP A 48 0.60 1.57 12.34
N ARG A 49 0.68 2.00 13.61
CA ARG A 49 -0.45 2.62 14.31
C ARG A 49 -0.83 3.96 13.67
N GLY A 50 0.15 4.76 13.26
CA GLY A 50 -0.07 6.01 12.53
C GLY A 50 -0.80 5.79 11.21
N VAL A 51 -0.33 4.85 10.39
CA VAL A 51 -0.98 4.50 9.11
C VAL A 51 -2.41 4.00 9.34
N ARG A 52 -2.65 3.16 10.35
CA ARG A 52 -4.00 2.72 10.72
C ARG A 52 -4.91 3.88 11.11
N LYS A 53 -4.39 4.85 11.88
CA LYS A 53 -5.17 6.04 12.29
C LYS A 53 -5.53 6.91 11.08
N ILE A 54 -4.60 7.10 10.14
CA ILE A 54 -4.84 7.84 8.90
C ILE A 54 -5.95 7.16 8.09
N LEU A 55 -5.88 5.84 7.88
CA LEU A 55 -6.92 5.10 7.16
C LEU A 55 -8.27 5.12 7.87
N ALA A 56 -8.28 4.99 9.21
CA ALA A 56 -9.52 5.06 9.98
C ALA A 56 -10.20 6.43 9.81
N LYS A 57 -9.43 7.52 9.91
CA LYS A 57 -9.92 8.88 9.68
C LYS A 57 -10.55 9.02 8.29
N TYR A 58 -9.86 8.58 7.24
CA TYR A 58 -10.41 8.67 5.88
C TYR A 58 -11.60 7.72 5.64
N SER A 59 -11.69 6.60 6.37
CA SER A 59 -12.86 5.71 6.29
C SER A 59 -14.10 6.41 6.85
N GLU A 60 -13.95 7.11 7.97
CA GLU A 60 -14.99 7.90 8.61
C GLU A 60 -15.42 9.07 7.73
N GLU A 61 -14.46 9.84 7.19
CA GLU A 61 -14.75 10.96 6.26
C GLU A 61 -15.45 10.48 4.98
N ALA A 62 -15.18 9.26 4.53
CA ALA A 62 -15.86 8.64 3.40
C ALA A 62 -17.24 8.02 3.75
N GLY A 63 -17.67 8.08 5.01
CA GLY A 63 -18.95 7.52 5.46
C GLY A 63 -19.00 5.99 5.48
N LEU A 64 -17.85 5.31 5.57
CA LEU A 64 -17.80 3.85 5.61
C LEU A 64 -18.25 3.32 6.97
N VAL A 65 -19.21 2.39 6.97
CA VAL A 65 -19.74 1.74 8.17
C VAL A 65 -18.67 0.97 8.96
N GLN A 66 -17.63 0.50 8.27
CA GLN A 66 -16.49 -0.17 8.91
C GLN A 66 -15.18 0.56 8.63
N ASN A 67 -14.38 0.75 9.68
CA ASN A 67 -13.02 1.25 9.55
C ASN A 67 -12.16 0.31 8.69
N LEU A 68 -11.54 0.88 7.65
CA LEU A 68 -10.55 0.18 6.84
C LEU A 68 -9.22 0.13 7.57
N SER A 69 -8.59 -1.04 7.53
CA SER A 69 -7.19 -1.23 7.93
C SER A 69 -6.35 -1.56 6.69
N PRO A 70 -5.02 -1.38 6.74
CA PRO A 70 -4.16 -1.74 5.60
C PRO A 70 -4.35 -3.19 5.14
N HIS A 71 -4.55 -4.12 6.09
CA HIS A 71 -4.76 -5.53 5.78
C HIS A 71 -6.12 -5.80 5.13
N LYS A 72 -7.20 -5.17 5.63
CA LYS A 72 -8.53 -5.26 5.01
C LYS A 72 -8.52 -4.68 3.58
N MET A 73 -7.86 -3.54 3.39
CA MET A 73 -7.73 -2.89 2.08
C MET A 73 -6.95 -3.77 1.09
N ARG A 74 -5.86 -4.41 1.53
CA ARG A 74 -5.12 -5.38 0.73
C ARG A 74 -5.99 -6.59 0.36
N HIS A 75 -6.71 -7.17 1.31
CA HIS A 75 -7.58 -8.31 1.03
C HIS A 75 -8.68 -7.94 0.04
N PHE A 76 -9.31 -6.76 0.22
CA PHE A 76 -10.28 -6.23 -0.72
C PHE A 76 -9.69 -6.09 -2.13
N LEU A 77 -8.50 -5.50 -2.27
CA LEU A 77 -7.83 -5.35 -3.57
C LEU A 77 -7.61 -6.70 -4.26
N LEU A 78 -7.06 -7.69 -3.54
CA LEU A 78 -6.79 -9.02 -4.10
C LEU A 78 -8.08 -9.71 -4.56
N THR A 79 -9.11 -9.69 -3.71
CA THR A 79 -10.42 -10.26 -4.03
C THR A 79 -11.09 -9.55 -5.20
N TRP A 80 -10.98 -8.22 -5.26
CA TRP A 80 -11.53 -7.43 -6.36
C TRP A 80 -10.82 -7.72 -7.69
N LEU A 81 -9.49 -7.75 -7.71
CA LEU A 81 -8.71 -8.09 -8.92
C LEU A 81 -9.06 -9.50 -9.43
N LYS A 82 -9.20 -10.48 -8.52
CA LYS A 82 -9.61 -11.84 -8.88
C LYS A 82 -11.02 -11.88 -9.47
N LYS A 83 -11.97 -11.12 -8.91
CA LYS A 83 -13.33 -10.99 -9.45
C LYS A 83 -13.37 -10.35 -10.83
N GLN A 84 -12.39 -9.51 -11.18
CA GLN A 84 -12.24 -8.95 -12.53
C GLN A 84 -11.61 -9.93 -13.53
N GLY A 85 -11.32 -11.18 -13.12
CA GLY A 85 -10.73 -12.20 -13.99
C GLY A 85 -9.24 -12.00 -14.25
N ILE A 86 -8.55 -11.19 -13.45
CA ILE A 86 -7.10 -10.99 -13.57
C ILE A 86 -6.39 -12.25 -13.08
N ASP A 87 -5.44 -12.73 -13.86
CA ASP A 87 -4.63 -13.92 -13.55
C ASP A 87 -3.89 -13.75 -12.21
N ASP A 88 -3.88 -14.81 -11.40
CA ASP A 88 -3.18 -14.88 -10.12
C ASP A 88 -1.67 -14.52 -10.26
N ALA A 89 -1.05 -14.80 -11.41
CA ALA A 89 0.32 -14.40 -11.71
C ALA A 89 0.50 -12.87 -11.72
N LEU A 90 -0.49 -12.12 -12.20
CA LEU A 90 -0.50 -10.65 -12.21
C LEU A 90 -0.89 -10.05 -10.85
N ILE A 91 -1.57 -10.83 -10.01
CA ILE A 91 -1.97 -10.45 -8.65
C ILE A 91 -0.84 -10.71 -7.63
N GLN A 92 0.04 -11.68 -7.90
CA GLN A 92 1.13 -12.10 -7.02
C GLN A 92 2.04 -10.96 -6.50
N PRO A 93 2.40 -9.94 -7.30
CA PRO A 93 3.16 -8.79 -6.81
C PRO A 93 2.46 -8.03 -5.66
N TYR A 94 1.14 -7.97 -5.68
CA TYR A 94 0.33 -7.32 -4.66
C TYR A 94 0.09 -8.21 -3.43
N SER A 95 0.18 -9.54 -3.58
CA SER A 95 -0.13 -10.51 -2.51
C SER A 95 1.01 -10.67 -1.50
N GLY A 96 2.25 -10.40 -1.90
CA GLY A 96 3.42 -10.33 -1.02
C GLY A 96 3.76 -11.63 -0.27
N HIS A 97 3.25 -12.77 -0.72
CA HIS A 97 3.62 -14.09 -0.20
C HIS A 97 4.66 -14.74 -1.13
N GLU A 98 5.70 -15.36 -0.57
CA GLU A 98 6.65 -16.17 -1.35
C GLU A 98 6.15 -17.57 -1.66
N SER A 99 5.15 -18.07 -0.94
CA SER A 99 4.59 -19.40 -1.22
C SER A 99 3.32 -19.62 -0.41
N ARG A 100 2.16 -19.68 -1.09
CA ARG A 100 1.17 -20.74 -0.83
C ARG A 100 0.13 -20.79 -1.93
N LYS A 101 -0.13 -22.02 -2.38
CA LYS A 101 -1.30 -22.43 -3.15
C LYS A 101 -2.56 -21.94 -2.43
N PHE A 102 -3.41 -21.20 -3.14
CA PHE A 102 -4.78 -20.98 -2.70
C PHE A 102 -5.54 -22.30 -2.83
N PRO A 103 -6.27 -22.77 -1.81
CA PRO A 103 -7.19 -23.87 -2.01
C PRO A 103 -8.31 -23.36 -2.93
N ILE A 104 -8.64 -24.25 -3.86
CA ILE A 104 -9.71 -24.14 -4.85
C ILE A 104 -11.04 -24.04 -4.12
#